data_AF-A0AAU2RT81-F1
#
_entry.id   AF-A0AAU2RT81-F1
#
_cell.length_a   1.000
_cell.length_b   1.000
_cell.length_c   1.000
_cell.angle_alpha   90.00
_cell.angle_beta   90.00
_cell.angle_gamma   90.00
#
_symmetry.space_group_name_H-M   'P 1'
#
loop_
_entity.id
_entity.type
_entity.pdbx_description
1 polymer ?
#
loop_
_entity_poly.entity_id
_entity_poly.type
_entity_poly.pdbx_seq_one_letter_code
_entity_poly.pdbx_strand_id
1 'polypeptide(L)'
;MEIRSLEELRAADDLSLAFNPYGLGGRMKPEDAAEFQQRQIADCDLTAGVAAGTRDSFERLRTVFAYGVLCYDVYTIVGDQALLIYEQALRDRFLEWCAGTITFRVPQAPDVSYTVSSYDDVKKRADRMTRQRAKLVVATQAIEFNGMLHGLRLWARTAGLLRGRRSRAVEEALARLRNYVAHPSGHHVDTPVEAARTVRDLAELINQLWGHATPGGRLYPAPLRREVAVLSWNGSGRARMEPAHALAVPGPMEDQEDDEYQHVVVRAIPFVPGSRWDDAHWAEFDTRYETTRFPTDYLWGPGTREEAQAWLEQERPEGDSVDFTDRVFLVQDHGRLLPPMRPAVATGLPDDERLGVWHAVRADFPDDAFAHVRGSGDRSAGHSRRPGNCPACSAEVLGSGSYDQALRAAAAALGPIQAVQLPSVRLPLSTFWPDRP
;
A
#
# COMPACT_ATOMS: atom_id res chain seq x y z
N MET A 1 -20.86 42.63 2.38
CA MET A 1 -20.59 41.73 3.51
C MET A 1 -21.35 42.28 4.70
N GLU A 2 -22.31 41.54 5.23
CA GLU A 2 -22.97 41.89 6.49
C GLU A 2 -22.09 41.44 7.65
N ILE A 3 -21.94 42.29 8.67
CA ILE A 3 -21.14 41.99 9.85
C ILE A 3 -21.97 41.08 10.76
N ARG A 4 -21.48 39.87 11.02
CA ARG A 4 -22.11 38.92 11.95
C ARG A 4 -21.72 39.22 13.39
N SER A 5 -22.64 39.01 14.30
CA SER A 5 -22.41 39.00 15.75
C SER A 5 -21.57 37.79 16.18
N LEU A 6 -20.98 37.85 17.38
CA LEU A 6 -20.25 36.72 17.95
C LEU A 6 -21.16 35.49 18.20
N GLU A 7 -22.44 35.71 18.52
CA GLU A 7 -23.41 34.64 18.69
C GLU A 7 -23.63 33.89 17.37
N GLU A 8 -23.85 34.62 16.27
CA GLU A 8 -23.99 34.04 14.93
C GLU A 8 -22.72 33.32 14.46
N LEU A 9 -21.53 33.81 14.81
CA LEU A 9 -20.26 33.13 14.50
C LEU A 9 -20.01 31.86 15.31
N ARG A 10 -20.71 31.68 16.44
CA ARG A 10 -20.62 30.49 17.30
C ARG A 10 -21.72 29.47 17.04
N ALA A 11 -22.73 29.83 16.24
CA ALA A 11 -23.76 28.90 15.82
C ALA A 11 -23.15 27.83 14.90
N ALA A 12 -23.57 26.58 15.07
CA ALA A 12 -23.15 25.51 14.18
C ALA A 12 -23.76 25.69 12.79
N ASP A 13 -22.99 25.32 11.78
CA ASP A 13 -23.42 25.32 10.39
C ASP A 13 -24.37 24.14 10.13
N ASP A 14 -25.56 24.43 9.62
CA ASP A 14 -26.61 23.43 9.37
C ASP A 14 -26.19 22.29 8.43
N LEU A 15 -25.31 22.57 7.47
CA LEU A 15 -24.83 21.58 6.51
C LEU A 15 -23.78 20.68 7.15
N SER A 16 -22.92 21.24 8.00
CA SER A 16 -21.95 20.46 8.80
C SER A 16 -22.64 19.44 9.71
N LEU A 17 -23.82 19.77 10.25
CA LEU A 17 -24.60 18.88 11.12
C LEU A 17 -25.20 17.66 10.40
N ALA A 18 -25.30 17.68 9.07
CA ALA A 18 -25.91 16.61 8.28
C ALA A 18 -24.96 15.42 7.98
N PHE A 19 -23.71 15.49 8.43
CA PHE A 19 -22.72 14.42 8.27
C PHE A 19 -22.56 13.64 9.57
N ASN A 20 -23.05 12.40 9.59
CA ASN A 20 -23.09 11.54 10.77
C ASN A 20 -22.40 10.19 10.50
N PRO A 21 -22.25 9.30 11.52
CA PRO A 21 -21.57 8.01 11.35
C PRO A 21 -22.16 7.07 10.28
N TYR A 22 -23.42 7.28 9.88
CA TYR A 22 -24.11 6.50 8.84
C TYR A 22 -24.08 7.18 7.47
N GLY A 23 -23.38 8.31 7.34
CA GLY A 23 -23.23 9.08 6.11
C GLY A 23 -24.02 10.40 6.11
N LEU A 24 -24.43 10.83 4.93
CA LEU A 24 -25.20 12.06 4.74
C LEU A 24 -26.67 11.83 5.09
N GLY A 25 -27.19 12.54 6.08
CA GLY A 25 -28.58 12.43 6.55
C GLY A 25 -28.72 12.97 7.96
N GLY A 26 -29.89 12.78 8.59
CA GLY A 26 -30.20 13.08 10.00
C GLY A 26 -29.24 14.01 10.76
N ARG A 27 -29.68 15.23 11.10
CA ARG A 27 -28.82 16.23 11.75
C ARG A 27 -28.40 15.81 13.16
N MET A 28 -27.10 15.88 13.43
CA MET A 28 -26.53 15.70 14.76
C MET A 28 -26.74 16.95 15.61
N LYS A 29 -26.66 16.80 16.94
CA LYS A 29 -26.50 17.96 17.82
C LYS A 29 -25.12 18.59 17.56
N PRO A 30 -24.97 19.91 17.69
CA PRO A 30 -23.70 20.61 17.48
C PRO A 30 -22.51 19.99 18.21
N GLU A 31 -22.68 19.61 19.48
CA GLU A 31 -21.62 19.04 20.31
C GLU A 31 -21.22 17.64 19.83
N ASP A 32 -22.21 16.81 19.49
CA ASP A 32 -21.97 15.46 18.95
C ASP A 32 -21.29 15.55 17.57
N ALA A 33 -21.68 16.52 16.74
CA ALA A 33 -21.05 16.78 15.44
C ALA A 33 -19.58 17.21 15.62
N ALA A 34 -19.31 18.16 16.53
CA ALA A 34 -17.96 18.62 16.82
C ALA A 34 -17.07 17.47 17.31
N GLU A 35 -17.57 16.63 18.21
CA GLU A 35 -16.84 15.45 18.68
C GLU A 35 -16.61 14.44 17.54
N PHE A 36 -17.66 14.11 16.78
CA PHE A 36 -17.58 13.14 15.70
C PHE A 36 -16.57 13.54 14.63
N GLN A 37 -16.58 14.80 14.20
CA GLN A 37 -15.65 15.31 13.19
C GLN A 37 -14.22 15.30 13.72
N GLN A 38 -13.96 15.77 14.95
CA GLN A 38 -12.61 15.72 15.53
C GLN A 38 -12.07 14.29 15.65
N ARG A 39 -12.91 13.32 16.03
CA ARG A 39 -12.54 11.90 16.05
C ARG A 39 -12.14 11.37 14.67
N GLN A 40 -12.61 11.97 13.57
CA GLN A 40 -12.21 11.59 12.22
C GLN A 40 -10.73 11.85 11.93
N ILE A 41 -10.03 12.67 12.70
CA ILE A 41 -8.59 12.95 12.50
C ILE A 41 -7.77 12.90 13.80
N ALA A 42 -8.38 12.43 14.90
CA ALA A 42 -7.76 12.47 16.22
C ALA A 42 -6.51 11.58 16.32
N ASP A 43 -6.49 10.46 15.60
CA ASP A 43 -5.39 9.49 15.52
C ASP A 43 -4.33 9.85 14.45
N CYS A 44 -4.47 10.99 13.77
CA CYS A 44 -3.53 11.44 12.76
C CYS A 44 -2.36 12.18 13.41
N ASP A 45 -1.44 11.44 14.03
CA ASP A 45 -0.27 12.01 14.68
C ASP A 45 1.00 11.92 13.82
N LEU A 46 1.83 12.96 13.88
CA LEU A 46 3.11 13.01 13.18
C LEU A 46 4.25 12.51 14.08
N THR A 47 5.05 11.58 13.58
CA THR A 47 6.27 11.08 14.25
C THR A 47 7.20 12.21 14.67
N ALA A 48 7.85 12.11 15.84
CA ALA A 48 8.63 13.19 16.46
C ALA A 48 9.72 13.80 15.53
N GLY A 49 10.28 13.01 14.62
CA GLY A 49 11.36 13.44 13.72
C GLY A 49 10.95 14.37 12.57
N VAL A 50 9.65 14.60 12.34
CA VAL A 50 9.18 15.49 11.26
C VAL A 50 9.64 16.93 11.49
N ALA A 51 10.11 17.59 10.42
CA ALA A 51 10.54 18.98 10.42
C ALA A 51 9.49 19.92 11.04
N ALA A 52 9.96 20.88 11.85
CA ALA A 52 9.10 21.79 12.61
C ALA A 52 8.10 22.56 11.72
N GLY A 53 8.55 23.07 10.56
CA GLY A 53 7.68 23.80 9.65
C GLY A 53 6.49 22.97 9.15
N THR A 54 6.74 21.73 8.73
CA THR A 54 5.69 20.78 8.33
C THR A 54 4.79 20.42 9.51
N ARG A 55 5.34 20.15 10.70
CA ARG A 55 4.56 19.84 11.90
C ARG A 55 3.62 20.97 12.29
N ASP A 56 4.13 22.20 12.39
CA ASP A 56 3.35 23.37 12.79
C ASP A 56 2.20 23.64 11.81
N SER A 57 2.47 23.41 10.51
CA SER A 57 1.47 23.57 9.45
C SER A 57 0.37 22.51 9.55
N PHE A 58 0.74 21.27 9.87
CA PHE A 58 -0.20 20.17 10.05
C PHE A 58 -1.03 20.29 11.34
N GLU A 59 -0.44 20.69 12.46
CA GLU A 59 -1.19 20.91 13.71
C GLU A 59 -2.17 22.08 13.60
N ARG A 60 -1.78 23.14 12.88
CA ARG A 60 -2.71 24.21 12.50
C ARG A 60 -3.87 23.68 11.67
N LEU A 61 -3.60 22.80 10.70
CA LEU A 61 -4.62 22.18 9.86
C LEU A 61 -5.63 21.38 10.68
N ARG A 62 -5.17 20.53 11.61
CA ARG A 62 -6.04 19.78 12.54
C ARG A 62 -6.91 20.70 13.38
N THR A 63 -6.33 21.79 13.88
CA THR A 63 -7.05 22.81 14.66
C THR A 63 -8.14 23.48 13.82
N VAL A 64 -7.83 23.87 12.58
CA VAL A 64 -8.78 24.52 11.67
C VAL A 64 -9.92 23.57 11.27
N PHE A 65 -9.62 22.28 11.05
CA PHE A 65 -10.62 21.26 10.76
C PHE A 65 -11.72 21.19 11.83
N ALA A 66 -11.35 21.27 13.11
CA ALA A 66 -12.32 21.25 14.21
C ALA A 66 -13.33 22.42 14.15
N TYR A 67 -12.94 23.56 13.59
CA TYR A 67 -13.82 24.72 13.42
C TYR A 67 -14.80 24.58 12.25
N GLY A 68 -14.68 23.56 11.39
CA GLY A 68 -15.59 23.35 10.25
C GLY A 68 -17.04 23.10 10.66
N VAL A 69 -17.30 22.67 11.89
CA VAL A 69 -18.68 22.57 12.43
C VAL A 69 -19.36 23.94 12.55
N LEU A 70 -18.60 25.02 12.69
CA LEU A 70 -19.13 26.39 12.76
C LEU A 70 -19.24 27.07 11.39
N CYS A 71 -18.52 26.58 10.39
CA CYS A 71 -18.53 27.12 9.04
C CYS A 71 -18.12 26.04 8.03
N TYR A 72 -19.08 25.59 7.21
CA TYR A 72 -18.87 24.46 6.30
C TYR A 72 -17.70 24.65 5.33
N ASP A 73 -17.54 25.87 4.79
CA ASP A 73 -16.49 26.20 3.81
C ASP A 73 -15.07 25.98 4.35
N VAL A 74 -14.90 25.92 5.68
CA VAL A 74 -13.61 25.59 6.30
C VAL A 74 -13.14 24.19 5.90
N TYR A 75 -14.03 23.23 5.65
CA TYR A 75 -13.63 21.89 5.19
C TYR A 75 -12.95 21.95 3.81
N THR A 76 -13.46 22.78 2.90
CA THR A 76 -12.81 23.06 1.61
C THR A 76 -11.42 23.66 1.80
N ILE A 77 -11.30 24.67 2.67
CA ILE A 77 -10.02 25.31 2.98
C ILE A 77 -9.02 24.30 3.56
N VAL A 78 -9.49 23.41 4.43
CA VAL A 78 -8.64 22.35 5.01
C VAL A 78 -8.20 21.35 3.96
N GLY A 79 -9.09 20.86 3.11
CA GLY A 79 -8.73 19.95 2.01
C GLY A 79 -7.67 20.57 1.09
N ASP A 80 -7.89 21.82 0.68
CA ASP A 80 -6.95 22.57 -0.17
C ASP A 80 -5.60 22.80 0.52
N GLN A 81 -5.62 23.23 1.78
CA GLN A 81 -4.40 23.48 2.55
C GLN A 81 -3.61 22.19 2.81
N ALA A 82 -4.29 21.05 3.01
CA ALA A 82 -3.64 19.75 3.13
C ALA A 82 -2.82 19.41 1.88
N LEU A 83 -3.39 19.66 0.70
CA LEU A 83 -2.72 19.43 -0.59
C LEU A 83 -1.51 20.37 -0.81
N LEU A 84 -1.50 21.55 -0.21
CA LEU A 84 -0.33 22.44 -0.22
C LEU A 84 0.76 21.97 0.76
N ILE A 85 0.37 21.54 1.96
CA ILE A 85 1.28 20.99 2.98
C ILE A 85 1.95 19.71 2.47
N TYR A 86 1.28 18.91 1.63
CA TYR A 86 1.88 17.77 0.95
C TYR A 86 3.19 18.12 0.22
N GLU A 87 3.21 19.20 -0.56
CA GLU A 87 4.45 19.62 -1.22
C GLU A 87 5.46 20.21 -0.24
N GLN A 88 5.00 20.96 0.76
CA GLN A 88 5.88 21.47 1.81
C GLN A 88 6.65 20.33 2.50
N ALA A 89 5.97 19.25 2.87
CA ALA A 89 6.58 18.08 3.49
C ALA A 89 7.65 17.43 2.61
N LEU A 90 7.39 17.32 1.30
CA LEU A 90 8.38 16.84 0.34
C LEU A 90 9.61 17.75 0.23
N ARG A 91 9.42 19.07 0.27
CA ARG A 91 10.51 20.06 0.23
C ARG A 91 11.36 20.01 1.49
N ASP A 92 10.73 19.99 2.65
CA ASP A 92 11.42 19.88 3.95
C ASP A 92 12.23 18.59 4.00
N ARG A 93 11.62 17.46 3.63
CA ARG A 93 12.32 16.18 3.61
C ARG A 93 13.46 16.13 2.58
N PHE A 94 13.29 16.78 1.43
CA PHE A 94 14.34 16.88 0.41
C PHE A 94 15.57 17.63 0.94
N LEU A 95 15.36 18.73 1.66
CA LEU A 95 16.47 19.52 2.24
C LEU A 95 17.23 18.73 3.31
N GLU A 96 16.53 17.96 4.15
CA GLU A 96 17.18 17.04 5.08
C GLU A 96 18.02 16.00 4.35
N TRP A 97 17.46 15.36 3.31
CA TRP A 97 18.13 14.33 2.54
C TRP A 97 19.38 14.85 1.81
N CYS A 98 19.31 16.05 1.22
CA CYS A 98 20.45 16.58 0.48
C CYS A 98 21.59 17.05 1.38
N ALA A 99 21.34 17.26 2.69
CA ALA A 99 22.35 17.67 3.67
C ALA A 99 23.24 18.83 3.18
N GLY A 100 22.61 19.81 2.53
CA GLY A 100 23.28 21.00 1.98
C GLY A 100 23.95 20.83 0.60
N THR A 101 23.92 19.66 -0.04
CA THR A 101 24.52 19.42 -1.36
C THR A 101 23.61 18.61 -2.29
N ILE A 102 23.44 19.07 -3.52
CA ILE A 102 22.74 18.33 -4.58
C ILE A 102 23.66 18.04 -5.76
N THR A 103 23.56 16.84 -6.33
CA THR A 103 24.43 16.38 -7.42
C THR A 103 23.61 16.09 -8.66
N PHE A 104 24.05 16.62 -9.80
CA PHE A 104 23.45 16.37 -11.11
C PHE A 104 24.41 15.66 -12.05
N ARG A 105 23.89 14.67 -12.77
CA ARG A 105 24.56 14.02 -13.90
C ARG A 105 24.25 14.77 -15.18
N VAL A 106 25.28 15.33 -15.80
CA VAL A 106 25.18 16.04 -17.08
C VAL A 106 25.53 15.07 -18.21
N PRO A 107 24.82 15.08 -19.35
CA PRO A 107 25.19 14.24 -20.49
C PRO A 107 26.63 14.48 -20.94
N GLN A 108 27.43 13.40 -21.04
CA GLN A 108 28.81 13.43 -21.53
C GLN A 108 29.79 14.29 -20.70
N ALA A 109 29.43 14.64 -19.46
CA ALA A 109 30.29 15.37 -18.54
C ALA A 109 30.29 14.70 -17.15
N PRO A 110 31.30 14.97 -16.32
CA PRO A 110 31.32 14.50 -14.93
C PRO A 110 30.09 14.99 -14.14
N ASP A 111 29.71 14.23 -13.13
CA ASP A 111 28.66 14.64 -12.19
C ASP A 111 29.09 15.96 -11.48
N VAL A 112 28.16 16.91 -11.35
CA VAL A 112 28.41 18.24 -10.79
C VAL A 112 27.58 18.44 -9.52
N SER A 113 28.24 18.85 -8.44
CA SER A 113 27.60 19.11 -7.14
C SER A 113 27.47 20.60 -6.87
N TYR A 114 26.38 20.98 -6.21
CA TYR A 114 26.10 22.35 -5.80
C TYR A 114 25.71 22.41 -4.32
N THR A 115 26.27 23.37 -3.60
CA THR A 115 25.81 23.71 -2.26
C THR A 115 24.47 24.43 -2.32
N VAL A 116 23.55 24.04 -1.45
CA VAL A 116 22.21 24.63 -1.30
C VAL A 116 21.90 24.83 0.17
N SER A 117 21.29 25.97 0.51
CA SER A 117 20.88 26.29 1.88
C SER A 117 19.37 26.42 2.07
N SER A 118 18.64 26.55 0.96
CA SER A 118 17.20 26.73 0.92
C SER A 118 16.59 25.97 -0.25
N TYR A 119 15.28 25.75 -0.20
CA TYR A 119 14.59 25.13 -1.34
C TYR A 119 14.59 26.04 -2.59
N ASP A 120 14.63 27.36 -2.41
CA ASP A 120 14.75 28.30 -3.53
C ASP A 120 16.08 28.14 -4.28
N ASP A 121 17.17 27.82 -3.56
CA ASP A 121 18.45 27.47 -4.18
C ASP A 121 18.31 26.19 -5.00
N VAL A 122 17.70 25.15 -4.43
CA VAL A 122 17.41 23.89 -5.12
C VAL A 122 16.62 24.15 -6.40
N LYS A 123 15.57 24.96 -6.33
CA LYS A 123 14.71 25.27 -7.49
C LYS A 123 15.47 25.98 -8.60
N LYS A 124 16.21 27.04 -8.26
CA LYS A 124 17.04 27.80 -9.21
C LYS A 124 18.07 26.90 -9.90
N ARG A 125 18.67 25.96 -9.16
CA ARG A 125 19.62 24.99 -9.72
C ARG A 125 18.93 23.98 -10.61
N ALA A 126 17.83 23.38 -10.17
CA ALA A 126 17.05 22.40 -10.92
C ALA A 126 16.56 22.98 -12.26
N ASP A 127 16.12 24.24 -12.30
CA ASP A 127 15.69 24.90 -13.54
C ASP A 127 16.83 25.04 -14.55
N ARG A 128 18.03 25.41 -14.08
CA ARG A 128 19.22 25.48 -14.94
C ARG A 128 19.63 24.11 -15.45
N MET A 129 19.62 23.11 -14.57
CA MET A 129 20.02 21.74 -14.87
C MET A 129 19.06 21.04 -15.85
N THR A 130 17.76 21.30 -15.72
CA THR A 130 16.73 20.80 -16.64
C THR A 130 16.99 21.28 -18.08
N ARG A 131 17.39 22.54 -18.27
CA ARG A 131 17.76 23.09 -19.59
C ARG A 131 18.99 22.41 -20.19
N GLN A 132 19.88 21.88 -19.36
CA GLN A 132 21.05 21.12 -19.77
C GLN A 132 20.77 19.61 -19.91
N ARG A 133 19.50 19.19 -19.76
CA ARG A 133 19.09 17.78 -19.72
C ARG A 133 19.84 16.97 -18.65
N ALA A 134 20.28 17.65 -17.60
CA ALA A 134 20.96 17.02 -16.48
C ALA A 134 19.93 16.35 -15.56
N LYS A 135 20.35 15.26 -14.91
CA LYS A 135 19.50 14.42 -14.06
C LYS A 135 19.98 14.46 -12.63
N LEU A 136 19.07 14.56 -11.66
CA LEU A 136 19.42 14.49 -10.25
C LEU A 136 19.93 13.08 -9.94
N VAL A 137 21.09 12.98 -9.29
CA VAL A 137 21.65 11.70 -8.83
C VAL A 137 21.02 11.35 -7.48
N VAL A 138 20.43 10.17 -7.40
CA VAL A 138 19.78 9.62 -6.21
C VAL A 138 20.31 8.21 -5.99
N ALA A 139 21.20 8.05 -5.01
CA ALA A 139 21.99 6.84 -4.82
C ALA A 139 22.67 6.40 -6.14
N THR A 140 22.30 5.25 -6.69
CA THR A 140 22.87 4.72 -7.94
C THR A 140 22.11 5.15 -9.20
N GLN A 141 20.97 5.84 -9.04
CA GLN A 141 20.07 6.22 -10.13
C GLN A 141 20.22 7.69 -10.51
N ALA A 142 19.84 8.04 -11.74
CA ALA A 142 19.77 9.42 -12.21
C ALA A 142 18.39 9.69 -12.79
N ILE A 143 17.66 10.66 -12.20
CA ILE A 143 16.26 10.94 -12.51
C ILE A 143 16.06 12.34 -13.06
N GLU A 144 14.97 12.54 -13.79
CA GLU A 144 14.54 13.89 -14.16
C GLU A 144 14.10 14.66 -12.91
N PHE A 145 14.54 15.91 -12.78
CA PHE A 145 14.25 16.71 -11.59
C PHE A 145 14.17 18.19 -11.93
N ASN A 146 12.98 18.75 -11.81
CA ASN A 146 12.69 20.16 -12.10
C ASN A 146 12.46 21.00 -10.82
N GLY A 147 12.67 20.43 -9.63
CA GLY A 147 12.41 21.09 -8.35
C GLY A 147 10.94 21.42 -8.10
N MET A 148 10.02 20.81 -8.84
CA MET A 148 8.57 20.94 -8.63
C MET A 148 8.01 19.63 -8.04
N LEU A 149 6.74 19.64 -7.65
CA LEU A 149 6.05 18.49 -7.07
C LEU A 149 6.30 17.16 -7.83
N HIS A 150 6.27 17.16 -9.16
CA HIS A 150 6.56 15.95 -9.94
C HIS A 150 7.99 15.43 -9.69
N GLY A 151 9.00 16.30 -9.77
CA GLY A 151 10.39 15.94 -9.51
C GLY A 151 10.62 15.50 -8.07
N LEU A 152 9.98 16.15 -7.10
CA LEU A 152 10.01 15.75 -5.68
C LEU A 152 9.43 14.36 -5.46
N ARG A 153 8.28 14.05 -6.06
CA ARG A 153 7.69 12.71 -5.94
C ARG A 153 8.56 11.62 -6.56
N LEU A 154 9.12 11.90 -7.75
CA LEU A 154 10.02 10.98 -8.41
C LEU A 154 11.26 10.73 -7.56
N TRP A 155 11.85 11.79 -7.00
CA TRP A 155 12.94 11.70 -6.03
C TRP A 155 12.57 10.83 -4.82
N ALA A 156 11.45 11.12 -4.15
CA ALA A 156 11.06 10.40 -2.93
C ALA A 156 10.88 8.90 -3.18
N ARG A 157 10.32 8.53 -4.34
CA ARG A 157 10.21 7.12 -4.78
C ARG A 157 11.57 6.51 -5.08
N THR A 158 12.43 7.20 -5.83
CA THR A 158 13.78 6.69 -6.16
C THR A 158 14.68 6.57 -4.93
N ALA A 159 14.51 7.45 -3.94
CA ALA A 159 15.20 7.40 -2.66
C ALA A 159 14.66 6.33 -1.70
N GLY A 160 13.61 5.59 -2.09
CA GLY A 160 13.00 4.55 -1.26
C GLY A 160 12.17 5.08 -0.09
N LEU A 161 11.79 6.37 -0.11
CA LEU A 161 11.01 6.99 0.97
C LEU A 161 9.52 6.67 0.86
N LEU A 162 9.01 6.38 -0.34
CA LEU A 162 7.61 6.06 -0.59
C LEU A 162 7.46 4.61 -1.06
N ARG A 163 6.67 3.83 -0.33
CA ARG A 163 6.45 2.39 -0.53
C ARG A 163 5.08 2.07 -1.14
N GLY A 164 4.93 0.85 -1.62
CA GLY A 164 3.73 0.29 -2.21
C GLY A 164 3.47 0.74 -3.63
N ARG A 165 2.86 -0.13 -4.42
CA ARG A 165 2.53 0.12 -5.83
C ARG A 165 1.19 0.80 -6.00
N ARG A 166 0.16 0.41 -5.23
CA ARG A 166 -1.18 1.01 -5.32
C ARG A 166 -1.21 2.46 -4.83
N SER A 167 -0.34 2.82 -3.89
CA SER A 167 -0.23 4.21 -3.39
C SER A 167 0.17 5.20 -4.48
N ARG A 168 0.84 4.77 -5.55
CA ARG A 168 1.27 5.64 -6.66
C ARG A 168 0.12 6.31 -7.40
N ALA A 169 -0.98 5.59 -7.61
CA ALA A 169 -2.17 6.13 -8.26
C ALA A 169 -2.82 7.21 -7.40
N VAL A 170 -2.87 7.00 -6.08
CA VAL A 170 -3.39 7.99 -5.12
C VAL A 170 -2.47 9.21 -5.07
N GLU A 171 -1.16 9.03 -4.96
CA GLU A 171 -0.21 10.15 -5.03
C GLU A 171 -0.34 10.96 -6.33
N GLU A 172 -0.61 10.30 -7.46
CA GLU A 172 -0.86 10.99 -8.74
C GLU A 172 -2.15 11.79 -8.72
N ALA A 173 -3.22 11.23 -8.17
CA ALA A 173 -4.45 11.96 -7.93
C ALA A 173 -4.21 13.17 -7.00
N LEU A 174 -3.52 13.00 -5.88
CA LEU A 174 -3.17 14.09 -4.95
C LEU A 174 -2.35 15.18 -5.63
N ALA A 175 -1.38 14.82 -6.48
CA ALA A 175 -0.61 15.80 -7.23
C ALA A 175 -1.44 16.59 -8.25
N ARG A 176 -2.42 15.94 -8.91
CA ARG A 176 -3.37 16.62 -9.80
C ARG A 176 -4.27 17.56 -9.00
N LEU A 177 -4.84 17.10 -7.89
CA LEU A 177 -5.67 17.92 -6.99
C LEU A 177 -4.92 19.13 -6.46
N ARG A 178 -3.68 18.95 -5.98
CA ARG A 178 -2.81 20.07 -5.59
C ARG A 178 -2.66 21.09 -6.72
N ASN A 179 -2.47 20.65 -7.95
CA ASN A 179 -2.34 21.57 -9.09
C ASN A 179 -3.64 22.32 -9.40
N TYR A 180 -4.81 21.69 -9.23
CA TYR A 180 -6.10 22.40 -9.32
C TYR A 180 -6.22 23.48 -8.24
N VAL A 181 -5.82 23.19 -6.99
CA VAL A 181 -5.82 24.17 -5.89
C VAL A 181 -4.86 25.34 -6.18
N ALA A 182 -3.68 25.06 -6.74
CA ALA A 182 -2.72 26.10 -7.10
C ALA A 182 -3.15 26.97 -8.30
N HIS A 183 -4.06 26.46 -9.14
CA HIS A 183 -4.55 27.10 -10.35
C HIS A 183 -6.08 26.96 -10.47
N PRO A 184 -6.85 27.61 -9.57
CA PRO A 184 -8.29 27.42 -9.50
C PRO A 184 -8.97 27.93 -10.78
N SER A 185 -9.86 27.11 -11.34
CA SER A 185 -10.67 27.47 -12.51
C SER A 185 -12.11 27.87 -12.16
N GLY A 186 -12.48 27.78 -10.88
CA GLY A 186 -13.82 28.07 -10.39
C GLY A 186 -13.96 27.82 -8.89
N HIS A 187 -15.15 28.08 -8.37
CA HIS A 187 -15.51 27.75 -6.99
C HIS A 187 -15.80 26.25 -6.87
N HIS A 188 -15.26 25.61 -5.83
CA HIS A 188 -15.61 24.25 -5.41
C HIS A 188 -15.92 24.22 -3.92
N VAL A 189 -16.58 23.14 -3.52
CA VAL A 189 -16.96 22.87 -2.14
C VAL A 189 -16.58 21.43 -1.83
N ASP A 190 -15.87 21.23 -0.73
CA ASP A 190 -15.49 19.91 -0.23
C ASP A 190 -16.39 19.48 0.94
N THR A 191 -16.37 18.19 1.27
CA THR A 191 -17.14 17.63 2.39
C THR A 191 -16.24 17.39 3.59
N PRO A 192 -16.78 17.36 4.83
CA PRO A 192 -16.01 16.98 6.02
C PRO A 192 -15.34 15.61 5.89
N VAL A 193 -15.99 14.65 5.19
CA VAL A 193 -15.48 13.29 5.01
C VAL A 193 -14.25 13.26 4.10
N GLU A 194 -14.31 13.98 2.97
CA GLU A 194 -13.19 14.06 2.02
C GLU A 194 -12.05 14.93 2.57
N ALA A 195 -12.35 16.02 3.29
CA ALA A 195 -11.35 16.81 4.01
C ALA A 195 -10.63 15.95 5.07
N ALA A 196 -11.36 15.20 5.89
CA ALA A 196 -10.77 14.28 6.87
C ALA A 196 -9.91 13.19 6.21
N ARG A 197 -10.38 12.62 5.10
CA ARG A 197 -9.60 11.63 4.32
C ARG A 197 -8.31 12.24 3.79
N THR A 198 -8.36 13.47 3.28
CA THR A 198 -7.18 14.17 2.77
C THR A 198 -6.17 14.48 3.90
N VAL A 199 -6.65 14.87 5.09
CA VAL A 199 -5.80 15.06 6.28
C VAL A 199 -5.16 13.73 6.72
N ARG A 200 -5.91 12.62 6.72
CA ARG A 200 -5.39 11.27 7.01
C ARG A 200 -4.32 10.85 6.02
N ASP A 201 -4.60 10.94 4.72
CA ASP A 201 -3.65 10.59 3.67
C ASP A 201 -2.38 11.46 3.77
N LEU A 202 -2.51 12.74 4.12
CA LEU A 202 -1.39 13.64 4.37
C LEU A 202 -0.54 13.20 5.58
N ALA A 203 -1.17 12.85 6.71
CA ALA A 203 -0.45 12.34 7.88
C ALA A 203 0.32 11.05 7.56
N GLU A 204 -0.31 10.10 6.88
CA GLU A 204 0.36 8.86 6.44
C GLU A 204 1.55 9.16 5.54
N LEU A 205 1.40 10.09 4.60
CA LEU A 205 2.45 10.47 3.68
C LEU A 205 3.63 11.15 4.39
N ILE A 206 3.36 12.11 5.27
CA ILE A 206 4.40 12.78 6.05
C ILE A 206 5.14 11.73 6.88
N ASN A 207 4.46 10.88 7.63
CA ASN A 207 5.13 9.85 8.43
C ASN A 207 5.98 8.92 7.55
N GLN A 208 5.45 8.49 6.41
CA GLN A 208 6.18 7.63 5.48
C GLN A 208 7.44 8.29 4.91
N LEU A 209 7.39 9.59 4.59
CA LEU A 209 8.58 10.34 4.15
C LEU A 209 9.71 10.33 5.19
N TRP A 210 9.37 10.30 6.48
CA TRP A 210 10.32 10.14 7.59
C TRP A 210 10.56 8.69 8.01
N GLY A 211 10.11 7.71 7.23
CA GLY A 211 10.39 6.29 7.42
C GLY A 211 9.44 5.55 8.37
N HIS A 212 8.31 6.16 8.72
CA HIS A 212 7.30 5.56 9.59
C HIS A 212 6.06 5.18 8.79
N ALA A 213 5.88 3.88 8.55
CA ALA A 213 4.64 3.35 8.01
C ALA A 213 3.52 3.41 9.08
N THR A 214 2.28 3.63 8.66
CA THR A 214 1.16 3.90 9.57
C THR A 214 0.44 2.60 9.97
N PRO A 215 0.35 2.27 11.27
CA PRO A 215 -0.50 1.16 11.74
C PRO A 215 -1.94 1.35 11.28
N GLY A 216 -2.48 0.36 10.55
CA GLY A 216 -3.82 0.49 9.96
C GLY A 216 -3.96 1.58 8.88
N GLY A 217 -2.85 2.16 8.40
CA GLY A 217 -2.82 3.21 7.38
C GLY A 217 -3.21 2.70 6.00
N ARG A 218 -4.08 3.41 5.29
CA ARG A 218 -4.63 3.00 3.98
C ARG A 218 -3.62 3.13 2.85
N LEU A 219 -2.84 4.21 2.87
CA LEU A 219 -1.94 4.61 1.80
C LEU A 219 -0.54 4.01 2.01
N TYR A 220 -0.02 4.10 3.24
CA TYR A 220 1.28 3.54 3.62
C TYR A 220 1.15 2.67 4.87
N PRO A 221 0.52 1.49 4.75
CA PRO A 221 0.32 0.58 5.86
C PRO A 221 1.63 0.11 6.46
N ALA A 222 1.69 0.08 7.78
CA ALA A 222 2.71 -0.67 8.50
C ALA A 222 2.60 -2.18 8.20
N PRO A 223 3.70 -2.93 8.36
CA PRO A 223 3.68 -4.39 8.34
C PRO A 223 2.55 -4.95 9.21
N LEU A 224 1.85 -5.95 8.68
CA LEU A 224 0.69 -6.54 9.36
C LEU A 224 1.12 -7.67 10.29
N ARG A 225 0.40 -7.84 11.39
CA ARG A 225 0.57 -8.97 12.29
C ARG A 225 -0.05 -10.22 11.66
N ARG A 226 0.73 -11.29 11.54
CA ARG A 226 0.20 -12.62 11.26
C ARG A 226 0.15 -13.44 12.54
N GLU A 227 -0.87 -14.29 12.61
CA GLU A 227 -1.07 -15.24 13.69
C GLU A 227 -1.06 -16.66 13.13
N VAL A 228 -0.98 -17.62 14.05
CA VAL A 228 -1.10 -19.04 13.68
C VAL A 228 -2.59 -19.34 13.53
N ALA A 229 -2.96 -19.77 12.34
CA ALA A 229 -4.32 -20.11 11.97
C ALA A 229 -4.37 -21.53 11.41
N VAL A 230 -5.56 -22.12 11.48
CA VAL A 230 -5.85 -23.44 10.94
C VAL A 230 -6.85 -23.27 9.82
N LEU A 231 -6.48 -23.73 8.63
CA LEU A 231 -7.40 -23.84 7.51
C LEU A 231 -7.91 -25.28 7.49
N SER A 232 -9.22 -25.43 7.51
CA SER A 232 -9.87 -26.74 7.50
C SER A 232 -10.81 -26.85 6.31
N TRP A 233 -10.85 -28.00 5.65
CA TRP A 233 -11.82 -28.28 4.58
C TRP A 233 -12.24 -29.74 4.57
N ASN A 234 -13.39 -30.06 3.98
CA ASN A 234 -13.89 -31.42 3.86
C ASN A 234 -14.28 -31.78 2.42
N GLY A 235 -14.70 -33.03 2.20
CA GLY A 235 -15.10 -33.54 0.89
C GLY A 235 -16.35 -32.86 0.29
N SER A 236 -17.17 -32.17 1.09
CA SER A 236 -18.33 -31.41 0.59
C SER A 236 -17.96 -30.01 0.07
N GLY A 237 -16.68 -29.63 0.16
CA GLY A 237 -16.19 -28.33 -0.27
C GLY A 237 -16.43 -27.22 0.76
N ARG A 238 -16.84 -27.54 2.00
CA ARG A 238 -16.83 -26.55 3.08
C ARG A 238 -15.39 -26.27 3.48
N ALA A 239 -15.07 -25.00 3.69
CA ALA A 239 -13.79 -24.57 4.23
C ALA A 239 -14.02 -23.59 5.38
N ARG A 240 -13.13 -23.59 6.37
CA ARG A 240 -13.08 -22.62 7.47
C ARG A 240 -11.65 -22.20 7.79
N MET A 241 -11.50 -20.97 8.26
CA MET A 241 -10.28 -20.45 8.85
C MET A 241 -10.55 -20.11 10.30
N GLU A 242 -9.75 -20.67 11.21
CA GLU A 242 -9.91 -20.50 12.65
C GLU A 242 -8.56 -20.17 13.30
N PRO A 243 -8.52 -19.37 14.39
CA PRO A 243 -7.32 -19.23 15.19
C PRO A 243 -6.85 -20.58 15.73
N ALA A 244 -5.53 -20.80 15.87
CA ALA A 244 -4.99 -22.09 16.31
C ALA A 244 -5.54 -22.59 17.66
N HIS A 245 -5.85 -21.68 18.60
CA HIS A 245 -6.43 -22.04 19.89
C HIS A 245 -7.85 -22.59 19.81
N ALA A 246 -8.57 -22.36 18.70
CA ALA A 246 -9.91 -22.91 18.49
C ALA A 246 -9.90 -24.44 18.32
N LEU A 247 -8.76 -25.04 17.96
CA LEU A 247 -8.65 -26.50 17.90
C LEU A 247 -8.80 -27.17 19.27
N ALA A 248 -8.38 -26.49 20.35
CA ALA A 248 -8.45 -27.01 21.72
C ALA A 248 -9.85 -26.92 22.35
N VAL A 249 -10.77 -26.16 21.74
CA VAL A 249 -12.14 -25.99 22.23
C VAL A 249 -13.08 -26.82 21.34
N PRO A 250 -13.91 -27.72 21.88
CA PRO A 250 -14.98 -28.36 21.12
C PRO A 250 -15.88 -27.25 20.55
N GLY A 251 -16.00 -27.19 19.23
CA GLY A 251 -16.78 -26.15 18.56
C GLY A 251 -18.27 -26.24 18.93
N PRO A 252 -19.02 -25.12 18.96
CA PRO A 252 -20.46 -25.12 19.21
C PRO A 252 -21.29 -25.71 18.05
N MET A 253 -20.68 -25.87 16.88
CA MET A 253 -21.21 -26.74 15.83
C MET A 253 -20.57 -28.10 16.03
N GLU A 254 -21.36 -29.08 16.46
CA GLU A 254 -21.00 -30.48 16.30
C GLU A 254 -20.68 -30.68 14.81
N ASP A 255 -19.40 -30.88 14.49
CA ASP A 255 -19.01 -31.46 13.21
C ASP A 255 -19.87 -32.73 13.11
N GLN A 256 -20.80 -32.78 12.14
CA GLN A 256 -21.62 -33.98 11.94
C GLN A 256 -20.64 -35.15 11.78
N GLU A 257 -20.91 -36.31 12.39
CA GLU A 257 -19.98 -37.46 12.43
C GLU A 257 -19.43 -37.90 11.05
N ASP A 258 -20.05 -37.45 9.95
CA ASP A 258 -19.66 -37.72 8.56
C ASP A 258 -18.81 -36.63 7.87
N ASP A 259 -18.56 -35.46 8.48
CA ASP A 259 -17.74 -34.40 7.87
C ASP A 259 -16.23 -34.62 8.19
N GLU A 260 -15.56 -35.50 7.44
CA GLU A 260 -14.11 -35.73 7.56
C GLU A 260 -13.32 -34.48 7.06
N TYR A 261 -12.97 -33.59 8.00
CA TYR A 261 -12.14 -32.41 7.71
C TYR A 261 -10.65 -32.76 7.67
N GLN A 262 -9.95 -32.20 6.70
CA GLN A 262 -8.49 -32.08 6.68
C GLN A 262 -8.08 -30.69 7.17
N HIS A 263 -6.95 -30.64 7.88
CA HIS A 263 -6.44 -29.43 8.50
C HIS A 263 -5.02 -29.12 8.05
N VAL A 264 -4.74 -27.84 7.82
CA VAL A 264 -3.38 -27.32 7.65
C VAL A 264 -3.14 -26.16 8.61
N VAL A 265 -1.93 -26.09 9.14
CA VAL A 265 -1.51 -24.98 10.00
C VAL A 265 -0.71 -23.99 9.17
N VAL A 266 -1.12 -22.74 9.22
CA VAL A 266 -0.50 -21.64 8.47
C VAL A 266 -0.21 -20.47 9.40
N ARG A 267 0.73 -19.62 8.97
CA ARG A 267 0.89 -18.27 9.52
C ARG A 267 0.26 -17.28 8.55
N ALA A 268 -0.85 -16.67 8.95
CA ALA A 268 -1.69 -15.83 8.10
C ALA A 268 -2.19 -14.57 8.84
N ILE A 269 -2.73 -13.61 8.10
CA ILE A 269 -3.43 -12.47 8.70
C ILE A 269 -4.72 -12.99 9.36
N PRO A 270 -4.96 -12.70 10.65
CA PRO A 270 -6.16 -13.18 11.32
C PRO A 270 -7.41 -12.55 10.70
N PHE A 271 -8.47 -13.36 10.58
CA PHE A 271 -9.79 -12.84 10.24
C PHE A 271 -10.35 -12.07 11.44
N VAL A 272 -10.63 -10.78 11.24
CA VAL A 272 -11.20 -9.92 12.27
C VAL A 272 -12.45 -9.27 11.68
N PRO A 273 -13.67 -9.68 12.07
CA PRO A 273 -14.89 -9.18 11.47
C PRO A 273 -14.95 -7.66 11.36
N GLY A 274 -15.13 -7.16 10.13
CA GLY A 274 -15.18 -5.71 9.85
C GLY A 274 -13.80 -5.06 9.67
N SER A 275 -12.72 -5.83 9.80
CA SER A 275 -11.38 -5.39 9.43
C SER A 275 -11.26 -5.31 7.92
N ARG A 276 -10.75 -4.20 7.43
CA ARG A 276 -10.40 -4.04 6.01
C ARG A 276 -9.22 -4.93 5.57
N TRP A 277 -8.56 -5.60 6.53
CA TRP A 277 -7.44 -6.51 6.29
C TRP A 277 -7.86 -7.98 6.21
N ASP A 278 -9.17 -8.25 6.16
CA ASP A 278 -9.67 -9.59 5.90
C ASP A 278 -9.26 -10.04 4.48
N ASP A 279 -8.66 -11.23 4.39
CA ASP A 279 -8.23 -11.81 3.13
C ASP A 279 -9.42 -12.49 2.44
N ALA A 280 -10.00 -11.86 1.41
CA ALA A 280 -11.10 -12.44 0.65
C ALA A 280 -10.74 -13.75 -0.07
N HIS A 281 -9.44 -14.07 -0.21
CA HIS A 281 -8.91 -15.22 -0.94
C HIS A 281 -8.29 -16.29 -0.02
N TRP A 282 -8.51 -16.22 1.30
CA TRP A 282 -7.92 -17.20 2.23
C TRP A 282 -8.27 -18.65 1.85
N ALA A 283 -9.49 -18.88 1.34
CA ALA A 283 -9.98 -20.21 0.96
C ALA A 283 -9.31 -20.76 -0.30
N GLU A 284 -8.51 -19.96 -1.01
CA GLU A 284 -7.80 -20.35 -2.23
C GLU A 284 -6.35 -20.77 -1.95
N PHE A 285 -5.96 -20.83 -0.67
CA PHE A 285 -4.60 -21.09 -0.22
C PHE A 285 -3.95 -22.26 -0.96
N ASP A 286 -2.70 -22.02 -1.37
CA ASP A 286 -1.86 -22.95 -2.10
C ASP A 286 -0.41 -22.77 -1.64
N THR A 287 0.28 -23.88 -1.42
CA THR A 287 1.70 -23.89 -1.04
C THR A 287 2.63 -23.54 -2.19
N ARG A 288 2.23 -23.84 -3.43
CA ARG A 288 3.04 -23.58 -4.63
C ARG A 288 2.83 -22.18 -5.17
N TYR A 289 1.65 -21.60 -4.95
CA TYR A 289 1.22 -20.34 -5.53
C TYR A 289 0.80 -19.31 -4.48
N GLU A 290 1.06 -18.05 -4.76
CA GLU A 290 0.61 -16.91 -3.96
C GLU A 290 -0.85 -16.58 -4.33
N THR A 291 -1.79 -17.36 -3.82
CA THR A 291 -3.23 -17.22 -4.10
C THR A 291 -3.99 -16.41 -3.05
N THR A 292 -3.45 -16.27 -1.85
CA THR A 292 -3.97 -15.39 -0.80
C THR A 292 -3.56 -13.95 -1.06
N ARG A 293 -4.39 -12.97 -0.68
CA ARG A 293 -4.06 -11.56 -0.85
C ARG A 293 -2.82 -11.18 -0.04
N PHE A 294 -2.73 -11.65 1.20
CA PHE A 294 -1.60 -11.37 2.09
C PHE A 294 -0.65 -12.57 2.17
N PRO A 295 0.65 -12.35 2.49
CA PRO A 295 1.62 -13.42 2.65
C PRO A 295 1.16 -14.46 3.67
N THR A 296 0.99 -15.70 3.23
CA THR A 296 0.58 -16.82 4.09
C THR A 296 1.62 -17.92 4.02
N ASP A 297 2.22 -18.26 5.16
CA ASP A 297 3.25 -19.28 5.22
C ASP A 297 2.67 -20.62 5.71
N TYR A 298 2.92 -21.67 4.93
CA TYR A 298 2.68 -23.04 5.35
C TYR A 298 3.58 -23.42 6.52
N LEU A 299 3.02 -24.04 7.56
CA LEU A 299 3.77 -24.57 8.69
C LEU A 299 3.64 -26.10 8.79
N TRP A 300 2.44 -26.64 8.61
CA TRP A 300 2.18 -28.08 8.75
C TRP A 300 0.90 -28.53 8.02
N GLY A 301 0.81 -29.83 7.71
CA GLY A 301 -0.38 -30.53 7.18
C GLY A 301 -0.25 -30.94 5.70
N PRO A 302 -1.32 -31.50 5.10
CA PRO A 302 -2.61 -31.79 5.70
C PRO A 302 -2.54 -32.91 6.74
N GLY A 303 -3.48 -32.93 7.67
CA GLY A 303 -3.71 -34.05 8.60
C GLY A 303 -5.03 -33.89 9.37
N THR A 304 -5.25 -34.77 10.35
CA THR A 304 -6.46 -34.73 11.20
C THR A 304 -6.39 -33.60 12.23
N ARG A 305 -7.52 -33.36 12.91
CA ARG A 305 -7.60 -32.38 14.00
C ARG A 305 -6.63 -32.71 15.13
N GLU A 306 -6.54 -33.97 15.53
CA GLU A 306 -5.68 -34.45 16.60
C GLU A 306 -4.20 -34.30 16.24
N GLU A 307 -3.83 -34.62 14.99
CA GLU A 307 -2.46 -34.44 14.51
C GLU A 307 -2.05 -32.97 14.48
N ALA A 308 -2.94 -32.09 14.03
CA ALA A 308 -2.72 -30.64 14.02
C ALA A 308 -2.53 -30.08 15.44
N GLN A 309 -3.37 -30.54 16.38
CA GLN A 309 -3.26 -30.14 17.79
C GLN A 309 -1.96 -30.63 18.42
N ALA A 310 -1.60 -31.90 18.21
CA ALA A 310 -0.35 -32.46 18.72
C ALA A 310 0.87 -31.70 18.19
N TRP A 311 0.86 -31.33 16.90
CA TRP A 311 1.93 -30.53 16.29
C TRP A 311 2.00 -29.12 16.88
N LEU A 312 0.86 -28.44 17.10
CA LEU A 312 0.81 -27.11 17.72
C LEU A 312 1.34 -27.11 19.16
N GLU A 313 1.03 -28.15 19.95
CA GLU A 313 1.50 -28.30 21.32
C GLU A 313 3.02 -28.52 21.39
N GLN A 314 3.57 -29.26 20.42
CA GLN A 314 4.98 -29.57 20.30
C GLN A 314 5.80 -28.38 19.78
N GLU A 315 5.45 -27.84 18.61
CA GLU A 315 6.28 -26.84 17.91
C GLU A 315 6.03 -25.41 18.38
N ARG A 316 4.84 -25.13 18.93
CA ARG A 316 4.43 -23.81 19.48
C ARG A 316 4.85 -22.63 18.58
N PRO A 317 4.46 -22.65 17.29
CA PRO A 317 4.84 -21.58 16.38
C PRO A 317 4.33 -20.23 16.85
N GLU A 318 5.13 -19.20 16.61
CA GLU A 318 4.74 -17.82 16.91
C GLU A 318 4.21 -17.10 15.66
N GLY A 319 3.33 -16.12 15.90
CA GLY A 319 2.99 -15.12 14.90
C GLY A 319 4.17 -14.16 14.65
N ASP A 320 4.18 -13.52 13.49
CA ASP A 320 5.21 -12.56 13.10
C ASP A 320 4.61 -11.26 12.53
N SER A 321 5.46 -10.35 12.09
CA SER A 321 5.04 -9.16 11.35
C SER A 321 5.57 -9.27 9.93
N VAL A 322 4.70 -9.03 8.95
CA VAL A 322 5.04 -9.20 7.53
C VAL A 322 4.72 -7.94 6.73
N ASP A 323 5.66 -7.59 5.86
CA ASP A 323 5.43 -6.60 4.83
C ASP A 323 4.71 -7.25 3.64
N PHE A 324 3.67 -6.59 3.13
CA PHE A 324 2.93 -7.06 1.97
C PHE A 324 3.01 -6.10 0.78
N THR A 325 3.70 -4.97 0.89
CA THR A 325 3.82 -4.00 -0.21
C THR A 325 5.07 -4.25 -1.02
N ASP A 326 5.08 -3.84 -2.29
CA ASP A 326 6.24 -3.98 -3.20
C ASP A 326 6.81 -5.41 -3.29
N ARG A 327 5.97 -6.42 -3.14
CA ARG A 327 6.32 -7.84 -3.26
C ARG A 327 6.73 -8.16 -4.69
N VAL A 328 7.65 -9.12 -4.85
CA VAL A 328 8.05 -9.62 -6.16
C VAL A 328 7.44 -11.00 -6.38
N PHE A 329 6.81 -11.17 -7.54
CA PHE A 329 6.16 -12.39 -7.96
C PHE A 329 6.75 -12.90 -9.27
N LEU A 330 6.79 -14.22 -9.43
CA LEU A 330 7.07 -14.89 -10.69
C LEU A 330 5.78 -15.49 -11.24
N VAL A 331 5.43 -15.13 -12.46
CA VAL A 331 4.22 -15.62 -13.14
C VAL A 331 4.64 -16.39 -14.38
N GLN A 332 4.14 -17.62 -14.53
CA GLN A 332 4.47 -18.50 -15.65
C GLN A 332 3.33 -18.51 -16.68
N ASP A 333 3.69 -18.35 -17.95
CA ASP A 333 2.82 -18.52 -19.11
C ASP A 333 3.34 -19.67 -19.97
N HIS A 334 2.66 -20.81 -19.92
CA HIS A 334 2.99 -22.01 -20.68
C HIS A 334 1.75 -22.61 -21.34
N GLY A 335 1.19 -21.87 -22.31
CA GLY A 335 -0.08 -22.21 -22.97
C GLY A 335 -1.32 -21.87 -22.13
N ARG A 336 -1.14 -21.79 -20.80
CA ARG A 336 -2.03 -21.13 -19.85
C ARG A 336 -1.20 -20.30 -18.88
N LEU A 337 -1.79 -19.19 -18.42
CA LEU A 337 -1.22 -18.36 -17.37
C LEU A 337 -1.49 -19.00 -16.01
N LEU A 338 -0.44 -19.30 -15.26
CA LEU A 338 -0.55 -19.85 -13.90
C LEU A 338 -0.61 -18.72 -12.86
N PRO A 339 -1.15 -18.99 -11.66
CA PRO A 339 -1.12 -18.02 -10.57
C PRO A 339 0.32 -17.60 -10.24
N PRO A 340 0.51 -16.43 -9.60
CA PRO A 340 1.83 -15.97 -9.21
C PRO A 340 2.47 -16.92 -8.20
N MET A 341 3.79 -17.05 -8.25
CA MET A 341 4.60 -17.76 -7.26
C MET A 341 5.53 -16.77 -6.55
N ARG A 342 5.86 -17.06 -5.29
CA ARG A 342 7.00 -16.40 -4.66
C ARG A 342 8.31 -16.89 -5.27
N PRO A 343 9.33 -16.03 -5.43
CA PRO A 343 10.58 -16.41 -6.10
C PRO A 343 11.29 -17.60 -5.47
N ALA A 344 11.23 -17.77 -4.15
CA ALA A 344 11.81 -18.91 -3.44
C ALA A 344 11.22 -20.26 -3.86
N VAL A 345 9.91 -20.32 -4.09
CA VAL A 345 9.21 -21.55 -4.53
C VAL A 345 9.51 -21.83 -6.01
N ALA A 346 9.43 -20.81 -6.86
CA ALA A 346 9.79 -20.94 -8.27
C ALA A 346 11.24 -21.40 -8.46
N THR A 347 12.16 -20.98 -7.57
CA THR A 347 13.56 -21.44 -7.57
C THR A 347 13.67 -22.95 -7.28
N GLY A 348 12.77 -23.50 -6.48
CA GLY A 348 12.74 -24.90 -6.08
C GLY A 348 12.05 -25.86 -7.07
N LEU A 349 11.48 -25.35 -8.17
CA LEU A 349 10.78 -26.17 -9.16
C LEU A 349 11.72 -27.15 -9.88
N PRO A 350 11.27 -28.35 -10.24
CA PRO A 350 12.04 -29.25 -11.10
C PRO A 350 12.12 -28.72 -12.54
N ASP A 351 13.10 -29.20 -13.33
CA ASP A 351 13.42 -28.63 -14.65
C ASP A 351 12.28 -28.76 -15.68
N ASP A 352 11.50 -29.83 -15.61
CA ASP A 352 10.34 -30.09 -16.47
C ASP A 352 9.17 -29.13 -16.20
N GLU A 353 9.14 -28.48 -15.03
CA GLU A 353 8.15 -27.48 -14.68
C GLU A 353 8.60 -26.03 -15.00
N ARG A 354 9.85 -25.82 -15.45
CA ARG A 354 10.41 -24.48 -15.75
C ARG A 354 10.12 -23.98 -17.17
N LEU A 355 9.23 -24.65 -17.89
CA LEU A 355 8.91 -24.36 -19.30
C LEU A 355 8.12 -23.06 -19.49
N GLY A 356 8.01 -22.60 -20.74
CA GLY A 356 7.22 -21.42 -21.10
C GLY A 356 7.93 -20.08 -20.85
N VAL A 357 7.14 -19.01 -20.86
CA VAL A 357 7.59 -17.64 -20.62
C VAL A 357 7.34 -17.28 -19.17
N TRP A 358 8.36 -16.71 -18.52
CA TRP A 358 8.31 -16.27 -17.14
C TRP A 358 8.32 -14.75 -17.05
N HIS A 359 7.58 -14.22 -16.10
CA HIS A 359 7.46 -12.79 -15.83
C HIS A 359 7.81 -12.50 -14.38
N ALA A 360 8.78 -11.62 -14.15
CA ALA A 360 9.08 -11.07 -12.84
C ALA A 360 8.38 -9.73 -12.68
N VAL A 361 7.45 -9.65 -11.72
CA VAL A 361 6.59 -8.48 -11.52
C VAL A 361 6.64 -8.04 -10.07
N ARG A 362 6.81 -6.75 -9.83
CA ARG A 362 6.63 -6.14 -8.50
C ARG A 362 5.21 -5.59 -8.36
N ALA A 363 4.49 -6.04 -7.34
CA ALA A 363 3.12 -5.64 -7.02
C ALA A 363 2.87 -5.70 -5.51
N ASP A 364 1.83 -5.05 -5.00
CA ASP A 364 1.45 -5.21 -3.59
C ASP A 364 0.70 -6.53 -3.37
N PHE A 365 -0.08 -6.97 -4.35
CA PHE A 365 -0.91 -8.16 -4.24
C PHE A 365 -0.71 -9.10 -5.44
N PRO A 366 -0.94 -10.42 -5.27
CA PRO A 366 -0.76 -11.37 -6.37
C PRO A 366 -1.73 -11.15 -7.54
N ASP A 367 -2.97 -10.74 -7.26
CA ASP A 367 -3.99 -10.42 -8.26
C ASP A 367 -3.53 -9.28 -9.20
N ASP A 368 -2.87 -8.25 -8.66
CA ASP A 368 -2.28 -7.16 -9.46
C ASP A 368 -1.19 -7.68 -10.42
N ALA A 369 -0.33 -8.60 -9.96
CA ALA A 369 0.71 -9.20 -10.80
C ALA A 369 0.12 -10.10 -11.89
N PHE A 370 -0.82 -10.96 -11.52
CA PHE A 370 -1.50 -11.85 -12.46
C PHE A 370 -2.31 -11.07 -13.50
N ALA A 371 -3.11 -10.10 -13.07
CA ALA A 371 -3.90 -9.25 -13.96
C ALA A 371 -3.01 -8.45 -14.92
N HIS A 372 -1.86 -7.96 -14.44
CA HIS A 372 -0.89 -7.29 -15.29
C HIS A 372 -0.37 -8.21 -16.41
N VAL A 373 0.10 -9.42 -16.08
CA VAL A 373 0.65 -10.34 -17.09
C VAL A 373 -0.44 -10.77 -18.07
N ARG A 374 -1.63 -11.12 -17.58
CA ARG A 374 -2.80 -11.44 -18.41
C ARG A 374 -3.14 -10.30 -19.38
N GLY A 375 -3.22 -9.08 -18.88
CA GLY A 375 -3.52 -7.90 -19.68
C GLY A 375 -2.39 -7.48 -20.62
N SER A 376 -1.14 -7.83 -20.31
CA SER A 376 0.01 -7.50 -21.16
C SER A 376 -0.04 -8.19 -22.52
N GLY A 377 -0.71 -9.34 -22.63
CA GLY A 377 -0.97 -10.05 -23.89
C GLY A 377 -1.83 -9.25 -24.87
N ASP A 378 -2.75 -8.44 -24.35
CA ASP A 378 -3.66 -7.60 -25.12
C ASP A 378 -3.11 -6.16 -25.26
N ARG A 379 -2.76 -5.77 -26.49
CA ARG A 379 -2.22 -4.43 -26.76
C ARG A 379 -3.21 -3.30 -26.49
N SER A 380 -4.53 -3.58 -26.48
CA SER A 380 -5.55 -2.57 -26.22
C SER A 380 -5.63 -2.16 -24.75
N ALA A 381 -5.16 -3.02 -23.84
CA ALA A 381 -5.20 -2.78 -22.40
C ALA A 381 -4.11 -1.82 -21.89
N GLY A 382 -3.15 -1.43 -22.73
CA GLY A 382 -2.13 -0.41 -22.39
C GLY A 382 -1.10 -0.84 -21.34
N HIS A 383 -1.07 -2.11 -20.95
CA HIS A 383 -0.07 -2.63 -20.01
C HIS A 383 1.34 -2.65 -20.62
N SER A 384 2.34 -2.21 -19.84
CA SER A 384 3.74 -2.26 -20.27
C SER A 384 4.24 -3.71 -20.34
N ARG A 385 5.03 -4.03 -21.36
CA ARG A 385 5.82 -5.28 -21.43
C ARG A 385 7.30 -5.05 -21.13
N ARG A 386 7.72 -3.79 -21.05
CA ARG A 386 9.13 -3.42 -20.86
C ARG A 386 9.38 -3.19 -19.37
N PRO A 387 10.61 -3.46 -18.89
CA PRO A 387 10.99 -3.19 -17.52
C PRO A 387 10.66 -1.75 -17.09
N GLY A 388 10.20 -1.62 -15.86
CA GLY A 388 9.74 -0.38 -15.26
C GLY A 388 8.25 -0.37 -14.96
N ASN A 389 7.77 0.82 -14.62
CA ASN A 389 6.41 1.01 -14.09
C ASN A 389 5.36 0.89 -15.19
N CYS A 390 4.30 0.12 -14.92
CA CYS A 390 3.17 0.06 -15.82
C CYS A 390 2.32 1.33 -15.69
N PRO A 391 1.96 2.02 -16.79
CA PRO A 391 1.09 3.19 -16.72
C PRO A 391 -0.39 2.84 -16.53
N ALA A 392 -0.79 1.60 -16.86
CA ALA A 392 -2.19 1.16 -16.81
C ALA A 392 -2.60 0.48 -15.49
N CYS A 393 -1.63 0.10 -14.64
CA CYS A 393 -1.94 -0.57 -13.37
C CYS A 393 -0.81 -0.44 -12.35
N SER A 394 -1.07 -0.90 -11.13
CA SER A 394 -0.17 -0.86 -9.97
C SER A 394 0.95 -1.93 -10.00
N ALA A 395 1.53 -2.22 -11.16
CA ALA A 395 2.59 -3.20 -11.32
C ALA A 395 3.91 -2.56 -11.81
N GLU A 396 5.03 -3.20 -11.49
CA GLU A 396 6.33 -2.98 -12.14
C GLU A 396 6.73 -4.24 -12.88
N VAL A 397 7.12 -4.11 -14.15
CA VAL A 397 7.81 -5.20 -14.83
C VAL A 397 9.27 -5.13 -14.40
N LEU A 398 9.79 -6.20 -13.80
CA LEU A 398 11.23 -6.31 -13.51
C LEU A 398 11.95 -6.94 -14.71
N GLY A 399 11.31 -7.93 -15.34
CA GLY A 399 11.81 -8.60 -16.54
C GLY A 399 10.88 -9.72 -16.99
N SER A 400 11.08 -10.20 -18.21
CA SER A 400 10.37 -11.35 -18.76
C SER A 400 11.25 -12.13 -19.74
N GLY A 401 10.94 -13.41 -19.97
CA GLY A 401 11.67 -14.27 -20.89
C GLY A 401 11.75 -15.70 -20.40
N SER A 402 12.94 -16.32 -20.50
CA SER A 402 13.18 -17.64 -19.91
C SER A 402 13.08 -17.61 -18.38
N TYR A 403 12.93 -18.78 -17.77
CA TYR A 403 13.00 -18.97 -16.32
C TYR A 403 14.20 -18.24 -15.69
N ASP A 404 15.41 -18.47 -16.20
CA ASP A 404 16.63 -17.84 -15.67
C ASP A 404 16.63 -16.31 -15.84
N GLN A 405 16.05 -15.79 -16.91
CA GLN A 405 15.97 -14.34 -17.13
C GLN A 405 15.04 -13.68 -16.12
N ALA A 406 13.86 -14.26 -15.90
CA ALA A 406 12.91 -13.76 -14.90
C ALA A 406 13.46 -13.91 -13.48
N LEU A 407 14.09 -15.04 -13.16
CA LEU A 407 14.69 -15.27 -11.85
C LEU A 407 15.85 -14.30 -11.57
N ARG A 408 16.71 -14.02 -12.56
CA ARG A 408 17.75 -12.98 -12.42
C ARG A 408 17.16 -11.59 -12.18
N ALA A 409 16.06 -11.25 -12.85
CA ALA A 409 15.39 -9.97 -12.65
C ALA A 409 14.80 -9.87 -11.23
N ALA A 410 14.22 -10.96 -10.70
CA ALA A 410 13.77 -11.03 -9.32
C ALA A 410 14.93 -10.94 -8.32
N ALA A 411 16.04 -11.64 -8.56
CA ALA A 411 17.23 -11.60 -7.71
C ALA A 411 17.91 -10.21 -7.70
N ALA A 412 17.89 -9.50 -8.83
CA ALA A 412 18.37 -8.11 -8.88
C ALA A 412 17.53 -7.17 -7.99
N ALA A 413 16.25 -7.49 -7.78
CA ALA A 413 15.34 -6.71 -6.94
C ALA A 413 15.34 -7.12 -5.46
N LEU A 414 15.56 -8.40 -5.16
CA LEU A 414 15.48 -8.96 -3.79
C LEU A 414 16.84 -9.27 -3.16
N GLY A 415 17.90 -9.37 -3.96
CA GLY A 415 19.15 -10.03 -3.56
C GLY A 415 19.12 -11.54 -3.83
N PRO A 416 20.07 -12.31 -3.26
CA PRO A 416 20.11 -13.76 -3.42
C PRO A 416 18.81 -14.44 -2.96
N ILE A 417 18.25 -15.32 -3.79
CA ILE A 417 17.01 -16.06 -3.51
C ILE A 417 17.36 -17.48 -3.12
N GLN A 418 16.91 -17.91 -1.95
CA GLN A 418 17.05 -19.29 -1.49
C GLN A 418 15.85 -20.11 -1.95
N ALA A 419 16.12 -21.28 -2.54
CA ALA A 419 15.08 -22.22 -2.94
C ALA A 419 14.35 -22.78 -1.72
N VAL A 420 13.02 -22.89 -1.82
CA VAL A 420 12.17 -23.56 -0.82
C VAL A 420 11.34 -24.61 -1.54
N GLN A 421 11.38 -25.84 -1.03
CA GLN A 421 10.47 -26.89 -1.44
C GLN A 421 9.40 -27.06 -0.35
N LEU A 422 8.15 -26.93 -0.75
CA LEU A 422 6.98 -27.15 0.11
C LEU A 422 6.23 -28.39 -0.37
N PRO A 423 5.55 -29.11 0.55
CA PRO A 423 4.62 -30.14 0.14
C PRO A 423 3.50 -29.53 -0.71
N SER A 424 2.99 -30.28 -1.67
CA SER A 424 1.89 -29.83 -2.53
C SER A 424 0.56 -29.90 -1.78
N VAL A 425 0.19 -28.79 -1.16
CA VAL A 425 -1.05 -28.62 -0.39
C VAL A 425 -1.84 -27.44 -0.94
N ARG A 426 -3.13 -27.65 -1.19
CA ARG A 426 -4.06 -26.61 -1.65
C ARG A 426 -5.46 -26.88 -1.11
N LEU A 427 -6.20 -25.81 -0.82
CA LEU A 427 -7.64 -25.93 -0.55
C LEU A 427 -8.39 -26.25 -1.86
N PRO A 428 -9.48 -27.02 -1.80
CA PRO A 428 -10.18 -27.54 -2.99
C PRO A 428 -10.95 -26.47 -3.76
N LEU A 429 -11.34 -25.36 -3.11
CA LEU A 429 -12.05 -24.26 -3.74
C LEU A 429 -11.05 -23.25 -4.32
N SER A 430 -11.16 -22.98 -5.61
CA SER A 430 -10.77 -21.69 -6.15
C SER A 430 -11.75 -21.27 -7.23
N THR A 431 -12.34 -20.10 -7.03
CA THR A 431 -13.28 -19.49 -7.98
C THR A 431 -12.61 -18.37 -8.78
N PHE A 432 -11.50 -17.84 -8.27
CA PHE A 432 -10.79 -16.72 -8.89
C PHE A 432 -9.58 -17.16 -9.73
N TRP A 433 -8.82 -18.16 -9.28
CA TRP A 433 -7.61 -18.60 -9.96
C TRP A 433 -7.90 -19.67 -11.03
N PRO A 434 -7.14 -19.68 -12.14
CA PRO A 434 -7.28 -20.73 -13.14
C PRO A 434 -6.91 -22.11 -12.57
N ASP A 435 -7.36 -23.17 -13.22
CA ASP A 435 -7.00 -24.54 -12.83
C ASP A 435 -5.48 -24.72 -12.81
N ARG A 436 -5.01 -25.27 -11.69
CA ARG A 436 -3.59 -25.45 -11.35
C ARG A 436 -3.17 -26.90 -11.63
N PRO A 437 -2.01 -27.13 -12.27
CA PRO A 437 -1.48 -28.47 -12.49
C PRO A 437 -1.25 -29.25 -11.19
#